data_AF-A0A2V8NN35-F1
#
_entry.id   AF-A0A2V8NN35-F1
#
_cell.length_a   1.000
_cell.length_b   1.000
_cell.length_c   1.000
_cell.angle_alpha   90.00
_cell.angle_beta   90.00
_cell.angle_gamma   90.00
#
_symmetry.space_group_name_H-M   'P 1'
#
loop_
_entity.id
_entity.type
_entity.pdbx_description
1 polymer ?
#
loop_
_entity_poly.entity_id
_entity_poly.type
_entity_poly.pdbx_seq_one_letter_code
_entity_poly.pdbx_strand_id
1 'polypeptide(L)' 'MYGHDIIVVGASAGGVEALSNLLSDVPADLPASIFIVLHIPPQTPSLLPSILDRVSPLRVSRAINGERLF' A
#
# COMPACT_ATOMS: atom_id res chain seq x y z
N MET A 1 16.84 -1.43 20.02
CA MET A 1 15.49 -0.89 19.79
C MET A 1 15.20 -1.13 18.32
N TYR A 2 14.44 -2.18 17.98
CA TYR A 2 13.99 -2.34 16.60
C TYR A 2 12.80 -1.40 16.44
N GLY A 3 13.05 -0.21 15.87
CA GLY A 3 11.95 0.60 15.36
C GLY A 3 11.33 -0.13 14.18
N HIS A 4 10.01 -0.04 14.01
CA HIS A 4 9.39 -0.46 12.76
C HIS A 4 9.75 0.59 11.71
N ASP A 5 10.47 0.19 10.66
CA ASP A 5 10.68 1.07 9.52
C ASP A 5 9.35 1.21 8.78
N ILE A 6 8.94 2.45 8.55
CA ILE A 6 7.64 2.79 7.96
C ILE A 6 7.86 3.65 6.73
N ILE A 7 7.24 3.25 5.62
CA ILE A 7 7.17 4.02 4.39
C ILE A 7 5.72 4.46 4.20
N VAL A 8 5.50 5.75 3.97
CA VAL A 8 4.16 6.28 3.68
C VAL A 8 4.16 6.92 2.30
N VAL A 9 3.20 6.52 1.47
CA VAL A 9 3.03 7.01 0.09
C VAL A 9 1.65 7.65 -0.05
N GLY A 10 1.64 8.93 -0.43
CA GLY A 10 0.42 9.66 -0.79
C GLY A 10 0.31 9.83 -2.30
N ALA A 11 -0.87 9.61 -2.87
CA ALA A 11 -1.13 9.77 -4.31
C ALA A 11 -2.54 10.33 -4.60
N SER A 12 -2.75 10.76 -5.85
CA SER A 12 -4.02 11.33 -6.33
C SER A 12 -4.25 10.95 -7.80
N ALA A 13 -4.43 11.91 -8.72
CA ALA A 13 -4.55 11.65 -10.15
C ALA A 13 -3.38 10.81 -10.70
N GLY A 14 -3.67 9.75 -11.44
CA GLY A 14 -2.67 8.79 -11.94
C GLY A 14 -2.07 7.89 -10.86
N GLY A 15 -2.50 8.01 -9.59
CA GLY A 15 -1.88 7.33 -8.46
C GLY A 15 -1.92 5.81 -8.53
N VAL A 16 -2.98 5.21 -9.10
CA VAL A 16 -3.10 3.75 -9.22
C VAL A 16 -1.96 3.16 -10.05
N GLU A 17 -1.66 3.75 -11.20
CA GLU A 17 -0.58 3.31 -12.08
C GLU A 17 0.79 3.50 -11.41
N ALA A 18 1.02 4.67 -10.84
CA ALA A 18 2.27 4.98 -10.14
C ALA A 18 2.52 4.02 -8.95
N LEU A 19 1.49 3.74 -8.15
CA LEU A 19 1.57 2.81 -7.02
C LEU A 19 1.76 1.36 -7.49
N SER A 20 1.16 0.98 -8.63
CA SER A 20 1.34 -0.37 -9.19
C SER A 20 2.77 -0.59 -9.65
N ASN A 21 3.36 0.40 -10.33
CA ASN A 21 4.76 0.35 -10.77
C ASN A 21 5.73 0.41 -9.59
N LEU A 22 5.42 1.20 -8.55
CA LEU A 22 6.24 1.21 -7.34
C LEU A 22 6.25 -0.16 -6.67
N LEU A 23 5.07 -0.75 -6.45
CA LEU A 23 4.93 -1.98 -5.70
C LEU A 23 5.37 -3.24 -6.45
N SER A 24 5.43 -3.22 -7.78
CA SER A 24 5.95 -4.37 -8.56
C SER A 24 7.43 -4.63 -8.34
N ASP A 25 8.17 -3.59 -7.94
CA ASP A 25 9.64 -3.62 -7.86
C ASP A 25 10.14 -3.68 -6.40
N VAL A 26 9.23 -3.73 -5.43
CA VAL A 26 9.58 -3.81 -3.99
C VAL A 26 10.12 -5.21 -3.66
N PRO A 27 11.17 -5.34 -2.82
CA PRO A 27 11.61 -6.65 -2.34
C PRO A 27 10.54 -7.36 -1.49
N ALA A 28 10.38 -8.67 -1.67
CA ALA A 28 9.44 -9.47 -0.88
C ALA A 28 9.79 -9.52 0.62
N ASP A 29 11.05 -9.26 0.96
CA ASP A 29 11.62 -9.27 2.30
C ASP A 29 11.93 -7.84 2.82
N LEU A 30 11.29 -6.82 2.23
CA LEU A 30 11.43 -5.43 2.67
C LEU A 30 11.25 -5.34 4.21
N PRO A 31 12.26 -4.87 4.96
CA PRO A 31 12.20 -4.80 6.41
C PRO A 31 11.41 -3.56 6.88
N ALA A 32 10.31 -3.24 6.19
CA ALA A 32 9.47 -2.07 6.47
C ALA A 32 8.00 -2.33 6.11
N SER A 33 7.11 -1.67 6.83
CA SER A 33 5.68 -1.62 6.50
C SER A 33 5.38 -0.43 5.56
N ILE A 34 4.60 -0.66 4.50
CA ILE A 34 4.18 0.39 3.55
C ILE A 34 2.72 0.78 3.79
N PHE A 35 2.47 2.07 3.98
CA PHE A 35 1.12 2.65 4.04
C PHE A 35 0.85 3.50 2.81
N ILE A 36 -0.31 3.28 2.20
CA ILE A 36 -0.70 3.97 0.96
C ILE A 36 -2.00 4.72 1.20
N VAL A 37 -1.98 6.01 0.87
CA VAL A 37 -3.17 6.87 0.86
C VAL A 37 -3.38 7.37 -0.57
N LEU A 38 -4.52 7.00 -1.16
CA LEU A 38 -4.93 7.46 -2.49
C LEU A 38 -6.19 8.30 -2.36
N HIS A 39 -6.16 9.52 -2.89
CA HIS A 39 -7.38 10.33 -3.05
C HIS A 39 -8.32 9.66 -4.06
N ILE A 40 -9.50 9.28 -3.59
CA ILE A 40 -10.57 8.65 -4.38
C ILE A 40 -11.93 9.27 -4.06
N PRO A 41 -12.91 9.23 -4.99
CA PRO A 41 -14.29 9.60 -4.71
C PRO A 41 -14.92 8.69 -3.63
N PRO A 42 -15.78 9.21 -2.73
CA PRO A 42 -16.31 8.45 -1.59
C PRO A 42 -17.40 7.42 -1.94
N GLN A 43 -17.87 7.39 -3.19
CA GLN A 43 -19.13 6.72 -3.55
C GLN A 43 -19.04 5.18 -3.60
N THR A 44 -17.84 4.59 -3.67
CA THR A 44 -17.68 3.14 -3.77
C THR A 44 -16.51 2.60 -2.93
N PRO A 45 -16.62 1.36 -2.41
CA PRO A 45 -15.47 0.65 -1.87
C PRO A 45 -14.34 0.60 -2.91
N SER A 46 -13.13 0.96 -2.48
CA SER A 46 -11.97 0.97 -3.36
C SER A 46 -11.53 -0.46 -3.70
N LEU A 47 -11.30 -0.73 -4.98
CA LEU A 47 -10.63 -1.95 -5.46
C LEU A 47 -9.10 -1.87 -5.34
N LEU A 48 -8.56 -0.76 -4.83
CA LEU A 48 -7.13 -0.50 -4.76
C LEU A 48 -6.34 -1.64 -4.09
N PRO A 49 -6.74 -2.19 -2.91
CA PRO A 49 -5.98 -3.28 -2.31
C PRO A 49 -5.84 -4.49 -3.24
N SER A 50 -6.93 -4.90 -3.90
CA SER A 50 -6.90 -6.05 -4.83
C SER A 50 -6.08 -5.79 -6.09
N ILE A 51 -6.06 -4.55 -6.58
CA ILE A 51 -5.22 -4.16 -7.73
C ILE A 51 -3.74 -4.25 -7.35
N LEU A 52 -3.38 -3.70 -6.19
CA LEU A 52 -2.00 -3.63 -5.71
C LEU A 52 -1.48 -5.01 -5.25
N ASP A 53 -2.30 -5.82 -4.57
CA ASP A 53 -1.94 -7.18 -4.12
C ASP A 53 -1.60 -8.10 -5.29
N ARG A 54 -2.23 -7.89 -6.46
CA ARG A 54 -1.96 -8.68 -7.66
C ARG A 54 -0.58 -8.42 -8.27
N VAL A 55 -0.04 -7.22 -8.10
CA VAL A 55 1.22 -6.79 -8.72
C VAL A 55 2.37 -6.74 -7.73
N SER A 56 2.08 -6.63 -6.43
CA SER A 56 3.10 -6.57 -5.39
C SER A 56 3.56 -7.97 -4.97
N PRO A 57 4.85 -8.15 -4.66
CA PRO A 57 5.32 -9.33 -3.95
C PRO A 57 4.99 -9.30 -2.46
N LEU A 58 4.62 -8.13 -1.92
CA LEU A 58 4.11 -7.99 -0.56
C LEU A 58 2.60 -8.24 -0.52
N ARG A 59 2.10 -8.66 0.64
CA ARG A 59 0.66 -8.77 0.86
C ARG A 59 0.07 -7.38 1.03
N VAL A 60 -0.96 -7.06 0.24
CA VAL A 60 -1.65 -5.78 0.30
C VAL A 60 -3.07 -5.99 0.78
N SER A 61 -3.42 -5.29 1.86
CA SER A 61 -4.76 -5.32 2.44
C SER A 61 -5.28 -3.90 2.64
N ARG A 62 -6.59 -3.79 2.86
CA ARG A 62 -7.18 -2.55 3.35
C ARG A 62 -6.75 -2.36 4.80
N ALA A 63 -6.24 -1.17 5.13
CA ALA A 63 -5.90 -0.83 6.51
C ALA A 63 -7.12 -0.93 7.44
N ILE A 64 -6.93 -1.59 8.59
CA ILE A 64 -7.94 -1.74 9.63
C ILE A 64 -7.50 -0.96 10.88
N ASN A 65 -8.43 -0.19 11.46
CA ASN A 65 -8.15 0.56 12.69
C ASN A 65 -7.74 -0.40 13.82
N GLY A 66 -6.58 -0.14 14.43
CA GLY A 66 -6.04 -0.97 15.52
C GLY A 66 -5.34 -2.25 15.08
N GLU A 67 -5.17 -2.47 13.78
CA GLU A 67 -4.37 -3.58 13.26
C GLU A 67 -2.90 -3.44 13.70
N ARG A 68 -2.31 -4.57 14.12
CA ARG A 68 -0.91 -4.62 14.52
C ARG A 68 -0.01 -4.49 13.28
N LEU A 69 1.02 -3.67 13.41
CA LEU A 69 2.08 -3.55 12.41
C LEU A 69 3.15 -4.61 12.67
N PHE A 70 3.70 -5.15 11.60
CA PHE A 70 4.76 -6.15 11.63
C PHE A 70 6.03 -5.51 11.09
#